data_AF-A0A7Y3ET09-F1
#
_entry.id   AF-A0A7Y3ET09-F1
#
_cell.length_a   1.000
_cell.length_b   1.000
_cell.length_c   1.000
_cell.angle_alpha   90.00
_cell.angle_beta   90.00
_cell.angle_gamma   90.00
#
_symmetry.space_group_name_H-M   'P 1'
#
loop_
_entity.id
_entity.type
_entity.pdbx_description
1 polymer ?
#
loop_
_entity_poly.entity_id
_entity_poly.type
_entity_poly.pdbx_seq_one_letter_code
_entity_poly.pdbx_strand_id
1 'polypeptide(L)'
;MIASAFAVAGLVIGGLTGIGSDSPVSQLATAESLSLPSTSLPSTPPAAEALTATSSTLPPRPTPTVAPPRSSTTTPAPPPSTTTTTVVLDIATAAAPDAGRAPPIALATPPSPVDVGTEALGLVRYDWQSRFGDWEIAFEGAREGLRALTYPRDRRIEVFVRPDDSAASIHRVLAHELGHLVDVEINTNADRDRWRRQRRIGDAVSWWPSESEPDFATGAGDFAEAFAVWETGVTSHSTVAGQPSAADLALLHELVTDG
;
A
#
# COMPACT_ATOMS: atom_id res chain seq x y z
N MET A 1 -4.51 -47.30 17.93
CA MET A 1 -4.23 -47.70 16.53
C MET A 1 -4.79 -46.59 15.65
N ILE A 2 -4.12 -45.89 14.75
CA ILE A 2 -2.72 -45.68 14.36
C ILE A 2 -2.68 -44.20 13.92
N ALA A 3 -1.61 -43.48 14.26
CA ALA A 3 -1.31 -42.13 13.81
C ALA A 3 -0.78 -42.13 12.36
N SER A 4 -1.03 -41.09 11.58
CA SER A 4 -0.13 -40.71 10.48
C SER A 4 -0.20 -39.21 10.20
N ALA A 5 0.88 -38.54 10.60
CA ALA A 5 1.33 -37.27 10.11
C ALA A 5 2.03 -37.46 8.76
N PHE A 6 1.95 -36.47 7.87
CA PHE A 6 2.96 -36.27 6.84
C PHE A 6 3.33 -34.79 6.80
N ALA A 7 4.49 -34.50 7.38
CA ALA A 7 5.31 -33.35 7.06
C ALA A 7 6.14 -33.71 5.83
N VAL A 8 6.25 -32.80 4.86
CA VAL A 8 7.32 -32.84 3.86
C VAL A 8 8.00 -31.48 3.88
N ALA A 9 9.13 -31.43 4.58
CA ALA A 9 10.12 -30.38 4.48
C ALA A 9 10.99 -30.67 3.25
N GLY A 10 10.99 -29.75 2.28
CA GLY A 10 11.89 -29.76 1.14
C GLY A 10 12.99 -28.72 1.33
N LEU A 11 14.04 -29.08 2.06
CA LEU A 11 15.29 -28.33 2.15
C LEU A 11 16.16 -28.72 0.95
N VAL A 12 16.45 -27.77 0.05
CA VAL A 12 17.48 -27.93 -0.98
C VAL A 12 18.63 -26.98 -0.65
N ILE A 13 19.72 -27.56 -0.17
CA ILE A 13 21.03 -26.91 -0.06
C ILE A 13 21.78 -27.23 -1.35
N GLY A 14 22.04 -26.21 -2.17
CA GLY A 14 22.88 -26.30 -3.35
C GLY A 14 23.84 -25.11 -3.39
N GLY A 15 25.04 -25.29 -2.83
CA GLY A 15 26.16 -24.38 -3.06
C GLY A 15 27.02 -24.91 -4.20
N LEU A 16 27.34 -24.05 -5.18
CA LEU A 16 28.56 -24.15 -5.97
C LEU A 16 28.89 -22.80 -6.62
N THR A 17 30.13 -22.41 -6.42
CA THR A 17 30.85 -21.21 -6.86
C THR A 17 30.92 -21.06 -8.38
N GLY A 18 30.69 -19.85 -8.88
CA GLY A 18 31.00 -19.44 -10.26
C GLY A 18 31.20 -17.93 -10.34
N ILE A 19 32.43 -17.53 -10.65
CA ILE A 19 32.92 -16.16 -10.79
C ILE A 19 32.74 -15.75 -12.26
N GLY A 20 32.16 -14.59 -12.57
CA GLY A 20 32.18 -14.07 -13.94
C GLY A 20 31.10 -13.05 -14.28
N SER A 21 31.47 -11.78 -14.15
CA SER A 21 31.23 -10.64 -15.05
C SER A 21 29.85 -10.29 -15.61
N ASP A 22 29.64 -8.97 -15.59
CA ASP A 22 28.77 -8.16 -16.44
C ASP A 22 27.26 -8.13 -16.14
N SER A 23 26.90 -7.09 -15.39
CA SER A 23 25.58 -6.47 -15.44
C SER A 23 25.28 -5.93 -16.84
N PRO A 24 24.06 -6.18 -17.35
CA PRO A 24 23.35 -5.16 -18.09
C PRO A 24 21.98 -4.88 -17.48
N VAL A 25 21.80 -3.62 -17.09
CA VAL A 25 20.65 -2.76 -17.40
C VAL A 25 19.27 -3.44 -17.47
N SER A 26 18.42 -3.11 -16.49
CA SER A 26 16.96 -3.29 -16.57
C SER A 26 16.44 -2.72 -17.90
N GLN A 27 16.05 -3.62 -18.81
CA GLN A 27 15.39 -3.25 -20.05
C GLN A 27 13.93 -2.93 -19.74
N LEU A 28 13.56 -1.68 -20.01
CA LEU A 28 12.19 -1.28 -20.32
C LEU A 28 11.65 -2.22 -21.41
N ALA A 29 10.46 -2.77 -21.17
CA ALA A 29 9.66 -3.37 -22.22
C ALA A 29 9.30 -2.28 -23.25
N THR A 30 9.92 -2.37 -24.42
CA THR A 30 9.58 -1.61 -25.61
C THR A 30 8.16 -1.95 -26.03
N ALA A 31 7.28 -0.94 -26.10
CA ALA A 31 6.00 -1.07 -26.79
C ALA A 31 6.27 -1.15 -28.29
N GLU A 32 6.23 -2.36 -28.86
CA GLU A 32 6.16 -2.53 -30.31
C GLU A 32 4.79 -2.08 -30.82
N SER A 33 4.84 -1.04 -31.63
CA SER A 33 3.77 -0.49 -32.44
C SER A 33 3.28 -1.55 -33.44
N LEU A 34 2.18 -2.22 -33.12
CA LEU A 34 1.42 -3.01 -34.09
C LEU A 34 0.60 -2.07 -34.98
N SER A 35 1.14 -1.81 -36.17
CA SER A 35 0.43 -1.18 -37.29
C SER A 35 -0.76 -2.04 -37.70
N LEU A 36 -1.98 -1.52 -37.52
CA LEU A 36 -3.19 -2.10 -38.09
C LEU A 36 -3.34 -1.64 -39.56
N PRO A 37 -3.78 -2.53 -40.48
CA PRO A 37 -4.04 -2.13 -41.86
C PRO A 37 -5.29 -1.25 -41.96
N SER A 38 -5.10 -0.06 -42.53
CA SER A 38 -6.16 0.86 -42.97
C SER A 38 -7.11 0.14 -43.93
N THR A 39 -8.34 -0.10 -43.48
CA THR A 39 -9.45 -0.48 -44.36
C THR A 39 -10.33 0.74 -44.57
N SER A 40 -10.22 1.34 -45.76
CA SER A 40 -11.05 2.45 -46.21
C SER A 40 -12.51 2.01 -46.36
N LEU A 41 -13.43 2.68 -45.66
CA LEU A 41 -14.87 2.60 -45.93
C LEU A 41 -15.31 3.77 -46.81
N PRO A 42 -16.24 3.56 -47.76
CA PRO A 42 -16.71 4.61 -48.67
C PRO A 42 -17.64 5.63 -48.00
N SER A 43 -17.41 6.89 -48.35
CA SER A 43 -18.26 8.07 -48.09
C SER A 43 -19.65 7.95 -48.71
N THR A 44 -20.71 8.22 -47.95
CA THR A 44 -21.88 8.99 -48.42
C THR A 44 -22.62 9.60 -47.22
N PRO A 45 -22.93 10.92 -47.21
CA PRO A 45 -23.68 11.57 -46.14
C PRO A 45 -25.19 11.60 -46.41
N PRO A 46 -26.04 11.65 -45.37
CA PRO A 46 -27.35 12.25 -45.49
C PRO A 46 -27.43 13.59 -44.75
N ALA A 47 -27.88 14.58 -45.52
CA ALA A 47 -28.81 15.66 -45.22
C ALA A 47 -28.75 16.39 -43.86
N ALA A 48 -28.58 17.70 -43.99
CA ALA A 48 -28.72 18.71 -42.96
C ALA A 48 -30.15 18.80 -42.40
N GLU A 49 -30.25 18.92 -41.08
CA GLU A 49 -31.31 19.71 -40.43
C GLU A 49 -30.72 20.71 -39.43
N ALA A 50 -30.81 21.95 -39.89
CA ALA A 50 -30.87 23.24 -39.22
C ALA A 50 -31.27 23.29 -37.71
N LEU A 51 -30.48 24.11 -37.00
CA LEU A 51 -30.89 25.11 -36.01
C LEU A 51 -31.40 24.63 -34.63
N THR A 52 -30.59 24.87 -33.59
CA THR A 52 -30.76 26.02 -32.68
C THR A 52 -29.66 26.05 -31.61
N ALA A 53 -28.79 27.06 -31.68
CA ALA A 53 -27.87 27.40 -30.60
C ALA A 53 -28.60 28.26 -29.57
N THR A 54 -28.85 27.71 -28.38
CA THR A 54 -29.22 28.51 -27.21
C THR A 54 -27.95 28.85 -26.44
N SER A 55 -27.47 30.07 -26.59
CA SER A 55 -26.46 30.68 -25.71
C SER A 55 -26.98 30.68 -24.27
N SER A 56 -26.41 29.83 -23.42
CA SER A 56 -26.63 29.89 -21.98
C SER A 56 -25.63 30.86 -21.37
N THR A 57 -26.09 32.07 -21.08
CA THR A 57 -25.38 33.11 -20.35
C THR A 57 -25.05 32.62 -18.94
N LEU A 58 -23.76 32.33 -18.68
CA LEU A 58 -23.25 32.08 -17.32
C LEU A 58 -23.31 33.38 -16.48
N PRO A 59 -23.72 33.32 -15.20
CA PRO A 59 -23.61 34.46 -14.29
C PRO A 59 -22.13 34.80 -14.02
N PRO A 60 -21.78 36.08 -13.77
CA PRO A 60 -20.41 36.48 -13.46
C PRO A 60 -19.93 35.84 -12.15
N ARG A 61 -18.73 35.26 -12.19
CA ARG A 61 -17.99 34.73 -11.05
C ARG A 61 -17.69 35.86 -10.05
N PRO A 62 -18.02 35.72 -8.75
CA PRO A 62 -17.57 36.69 -7.76
C PRO A 62 -16.04 36.66 -7.67
N THR A 63 -15.43 37.84 -7.79
CA THR A 63 -14.00 38.08 -7.65
C THR A 63 -13.55 37.69 -6.23
N PRO A 64 -12.52 36.86 -6.04
CA PRO A 64 -11.91 36.71 -4.73
C PRO A 64 -11.15 38.00 -4.39
N THR A 65 -11.61 38.71 -3.36
CA THR A 65 -10.85 39.79 -2.71
C THR A 65 -9.60 39.18 -2.09
N VAL A 66 -8.45 39.46 -2.71
CA VAL A 66 -7.13 39.14 -2.13
C VAL A 66 -6.91 40.05 -0.93
N ALA A 67 -6.97 39.47 0.27
CA ALA A 67 -6.47 40.11 1.48
C ALA A 67 -4.93 40.02 1.50
N PRO A 68 -4.21 41.10 1.83
CA PRO A 68 -2.75 41.06 1.95
C PRO A 68 -2.32 40.14 3.11
N PRO A 69 -1.25 39.33 2.95
CA PRO A 69 -0.71 38.57 4.06
C PRO A 69 -0.10 39.53 5.09
N ARG A 70 -0.57 39.48 6.33
CA ARG A 70 0.11 40.10 7.47
C ARG A 70 1.30 39.22 7.82
N SER A 71 2.50 39.72 7.59
CA SER A 71 3.74 39.15 8.14
C SER A 71 3.70 39.25 9.66
N SER A 72 3.54 38.12 10.34
CA SER A 72 3.85 37.98 11.77
C SER A 72 5.07 37.08 11.91
N THR A 73 6.24 37.69 11.92
CA THR A 73 7.49 37.06 12.33
C THR A 73 7.48 36.96 13.84
N THR A 74 7.08 35.80 14.38
CA THR A 74 7.27 35.47 15.79
C THR A 74 8.40 34.46 15.89
N THR A 75 9.57 34.96 16.23
CA THR A 75 10.74 34.19 16.68
C THR A 75 10.36 33.32 17.88
N PRO A 76 10.48 31.99 17.83
CA PRO A 76 10.43 31.16 19.03
C PRO A 76 11.72 31.35 19.83
N ALA A 77 11.57 31.77 21.08
CA ALA A 77 12.63 31.86 22.07
C ALA A 77 13.24 30.48 22.36
N PRO A 78 14.53 30.40 22.74
CA PRO A 78 15.17 29.14 23.11
C PRO A 78 14.50 28.51 24.35
N PRO A 79 14.44 27.17 24.44
CA PRO A 79 13.88 26.49 25.60
C PRO A 79 14.71 26.78 26.86
N PRO A 80 14.08 26.92 28.04
CA PRO A 80 14.80 27.05 29.30
C PRO A 80 15.54 25.76 29.65
N SER A 81 16.81 25.90 30.02
CA SER A 81 17.63 24.82 30.60
C SER A 81 16.97 24.26 31.86
N THR A 82 16.51 23.00 31.81
CA THR A 82 16.08 22.26 32.99
C THR A 82 17.29 21.93 33.86
N THR A 83 17.33 22.51 35.05
CA THR A 83 18.22 22.11 36.14
C THR A 83 17.72 20.81 36.76
N THR A 84 18.51 19.74 36.68
CA THR A 84 18.24 18.48 37.36
C THR A 84 18.44 18.67 38.87
N THR A 85 17.36 18.65 39.64
CA THR A 85 17.39 18.55 41.10
C THR A 85 17.68 17.10 41.49
N THR A 86 18.87 16.84 42.01
CA THR A 86 19.21 15.58 42.66
C THR A 86 18.48 15.49 44.00
N VAL A 87 17.48 14.61 44.08
CA VAL A 87 16.89 14.19 45.36
C VAL A 87 17.72 13.01 45.88
N VAL A 88 18.51 13.25 46.93
CA VAL A 88 19.20 12.18 47.66
C VAL A 88 18.16 11.51 48.56
N LEU A 89 17.74 10.30 48.19
CA LEU A 89 16.89 9.48 49.05
C LEU A 89 17.80 8.66 49.98
N ASP A 90 17.76 9.00 51.26
CA ASP A 90 18.43 8.30 52.34
C ASP A 90 17.66 6.99 52.63
N ILE A 91 18.11 5.88 52.04
CA ILE A 91 17.58 4.55 52.32
C ILE A 91 18.55 3.79 53.21
N ALA A 92 18.08 3.52 54.42
CA ALA A 92 18.76 2.77 55.45
C ALA A 92 19.19 1.38 54.97
N THR A 93 20.46 1.07 55.23
CA THR A 93 21.11 -0.23 54.97
C THR A 93 20.44 -1.34 55.78
N ALA A 94 19.54 -2.09 55.13
CA ALA A 94 19.14 -3.42 55.58
C ALA A 94 20.12 -4.46 54.98
N ALA A 95 20.60 -5.38 55.82
CA ALA A 95 21.55 -6.42 55.44
C ALA A 95 21.02 -7.26 54.27
N ALA A 96 21.80 -7.30 53.19
CA ALA A 96 21.49 -8.05 51.97
C ALA A 96 21.54 -9.57 52.23
N PRO A 97 20.53 -10.35 51.81
CA PRO A 97 20.72 -11.76 51.56
C PRO A 97 21.67 -11.92 50.38
N ASP A 98 22.52 -12.94 50.44
CA ASP A 98 23.49 -13.34 49.42
C ASP A 98 22.88 -13.25 48.01
N ALA A 99 23.27 -12.21 47.26
CA ALA A 99 22.80 -11.95 45.91
C ALA A 99 23.48 -12.95 44.98
N GLY A 100 22.96 -14.18 44.97
CA GLY A 100 23.21 -15.14 43.92
C GLY A 100 23.07 -14.43 42.58
N ARG A 101 24.18 -14.37 41.84
CA ARG A 101 24.32 -13.69 40.55
C ARG A 101 23.06 -13.91 39.71
N ALA A 102 22.27 -12.85 39.54
CA ALA A 102 21.12 -12.90 38.65
C ALA A 102 21.62 -13.39 37.27
N PRO A 103 20.98 -14.41 36.67
CA PRO A 103 21.36 -14.87 35.34
C PRO A 103 21.34 -13.67 34.39
N PRO A 104 22.30 -13.56 33.45
CA PRO A 104 22.28 -12.48 32.47
C PRO A 104 20.91 -12.47 31.80
N ILE A 105 20.25 -11.30 31.79
CA ILE A 105 19.01 -11.10 31.05
C ILE A 105 19.37 -11.39 29.60
N ALA A 106 19.00 -12.57 29.10
CA ALA A 106 19.15 -12.91 27.71
C ALA A 106 18.26 -11.94 26.93
N LEU A 107 18.86 -11.09 26.12
CA LEU A 107 18.12 -10.28 25.15
C LEU A 107 17.38 -11.28 24.26
N ALA A 108 16.05 -11.18 24.23
CA ALA A 108 15.24 -11.99 23.35
C ALA A 108 15.70 -11.75 21.90
N THR A 109 15.91 -12.83 21.14
CA THR A 109 16.14 -12.73 19.70
C THR A 109 14.90 -12.09 19.07
N PRO A 110 15.04 -11.07 18.20
CA PRO A 110 13.90 -10.50 17.51
C PRO A 110 13.18 -11.59 16.69
N PRO A 111 11.84 -11.48 16.54
CA PRO A 111 11.08 -12.45 15.75
C PRO A 111 11.55 -12.46 14.30
N SER A 112 11.46 -13.62 13.63
CA SER A 112 11.78 -13.68 12.21
C SER A 112 10.70 -12.96 11.38
N PRO A 113 11.04 -12.45 10.17
CA PRO A 113 10.04 -11.91 9.24
C PRO A 113 8.84 -12.83 9.01
N VAL A 114 9.10 -14.14 8.88
CA VAL A 114 8.08 -15.16 8.64
C VAL A 114 7.13 -15.29 9.83
N ASP A 115 7.64 -15.22 11.06
CA ASP A 115 6.79 -15.31 12.26
C ASP A 115 5.82 -14.13 12.35
N VAL A 116 6.34 -12.90 12.18
CA VAL A 116 5.52 -11.67 12.21
C VAL A 116 4.52 -11.65 11.06
N GLY A 117 4.94 -12.07 9.87
CA GLY A 117 4.08 -12.16 8.69
C GLY A 117 2.97 -13.19 8.84
N THR A 118 3.28 -14.35 9.41
CA THR A 118 2.29 -15.40 9.69
C THR A 118 1.26 -14.93 10.72
N GLU A 119 1.70 -14.22 11.77
CA GLU A 119 0.79 -13.61 12.74
C GLU A 119 -0.11 -12.57 12.07
N ALA A 120 0.44 -11.74 11.18
CA ALA A 120 -0.31 -10.74 10.42
C ALA A 120 -1.34 -11.36 9.46
N LEU A 121 -1.02 -12.47 8.79
CA LEU A 121 -1.99 -13.22 7.98
C LEU A 121 -3.16 -13.74 8.81
N GLY A 122 -2.93 -14.10 10.06
CA GLY A 122 -3.99 -14.49 11.00
C GLY A 122 -4.97 -13.37 11.35
N LEU A 123 -4.64 -12.11 11.04
CA LEU A 123 -5.51 -10.95 11.24
C LEU A 123 -6.36 -10.62 10.00
N VAL A 124 -6.00 -11.15 8.83
CA VAL A 124 -6.72 -10.93 7.57
C VAL A 124 -8.08 -11.63 7.65
N ARG A 125 -9.14 -10.88 7.39
CA ARG A 125 -10.54 -11.33 7.38
C ARG A 125 -11.04 -11.62 5.97
N TYR A 126 -10.48 -10.97 4.96
CA TYR A 126 -10.80 -11.24 3.56
C TYR A 126 -10.29 -12.62 3.15
N ASP A 127 -11.18 -13.47 2.64
CA ASP A 127 -10.88 -14.85 2.22
C ASP A 127 -10.16 -14.87 0.86
N TRP A 128 -8.93 -14.36 0.84
CA TRP A 128 -8.11 -14.31 -0.36
C TRP A 128 -7.64 -15.70 -0.77
N GLN A 129 -7.36 -16.61 0.17
CA GLN A 129 -6.84 -17.94 -0.17
C GLN A 129 -7.83 -18.76 -1.00
N SER A 130 -9.13 -18.67 -0.70
CA SER A 130 -10.14 -19.41 -1.48
C SER A 130 -10.36 -18.81 -2.87
N ARG A 131 -10.09 -17.51 -3.04
CA ARG A 131 -10.30 -16.77 -4.30
C ARG A 131 -9.06 -16.78 -5.20
N PHE A 132 -7.88 -16.70 -4.60
CA PHE A 132 -6.59 -16.51 -5.25
C PHE A 132 -5.59 -17.56 -4.74
N GLY A 133 -6.02 -18.81 -4.63
CA GLY A 133 -5.23 -19.88 -4.01
C GLY A 133 -3.96 -20.29 -4.75
N ASP A 134 -3.75 -19.76 -5.96
CA ASP A 134 -2.54 -19.88 -6.76
C ASP A 134 -1.56 -18.71 -6.58
N TRP A 135 -1.89 -17.74 -5.72
CA TRP A 135 -0.99 -16.66 -5.33
C TRP A 135 -0.14 -17.04 -4.11
N GLU A 136 1.13 -16.62 -4.14
CA GLU A 136 2.08 -16.75 -3.04
C GLU A 136 2.22 -15.43 -2.28
N ILE A 137 2.26 -15.48 -0.94
CA ILE A 137 2.68 -14.36 -0.11
C ILE A 137 3.96 -14.77 0.62
N ALA A 138 5.05 -14.04 0.36
CA ALA A 138 6.36 -14.26 0.95
C ALA A 138 6.72 -13.13 1.92
N PHE A 139 7.31 -13.49 3.07
CA PHE A 139 7.79 -12.54 4.07
C PHE A 139 9.31 -12.54 4.10
N GLU A 140 9.89 -11.42 3.70
CA GLU A 140 11.32 -11.22 3.58
C GLU A 140 11.83 -10.22 4.63
N GLY A 141 13.14 -10.20 4.84
CA GLY A 141 13.79 -9.17 5.66
C GLY A 141 13.63 -7.76 5.07
N ALA A 142 13.82 -6.74 5.90
CA ALA A 142 13.70 -5.35 5.50
C ALA A 142 14.50 -4.99 4.24
N ARG A 143 13.87 -4.19 3.36
CA ARG A 143 14.50 -3.59 2.19
C ARG A 143 14.35 -2.08 2.25
N GLU A 144 15.43 -1.36 1.95
CA GLU A 144 15.41 0.10 1.99
C GLU A 144 14.38 0.67 1.00
N GLY A 145 13.58 1.64 1.46
CA GLY A 145 12.58 2.31 0.63
C GLY A 145 11.32 1.50 0.30
N LEU A 146 11.27 0.20 0.64
CA LEU A 146 10.15 -0.68 0.28
C LEU A 146 9.48 -1.30 1.51
N ARG A 147 8.17 -1.55 1.38
CA ARG A 147 7.36 -2.24 2.40
C ARG A 147 6.78 -3.54 1.87
N ALA A 148 6.34 -3.53 0.62
CA ALA A 148 5.93 -4.71 -0.11
C ALA A 148 5.97 -4.44 -1.62
N LEU A 149 5.81 -5.50 -2.40
CA LEU A 149 5.65 -5.47 -3.85
C LEU A 149 4.66 -6.56 -4.27
N THR A 150 3.68 -6.18 -5.08
CA THR A 150 2.77 -7.12 -5.74
C THR A 150 3.26 -7.38 -7.17
N TYR A 151 3.42 -8.66 -7.52
CA TYR A 151 3.92 -9.15 -8.81
C TYR A 151 2.82 -9.94 -9.54
N PRO A 152 1.93 -9.27 -10.30
CA PRO A 152 0.83 -9.92 -11.02
C PRO A 152 1.21 -11.09 -11.92
N ARG A 153 2.32 -10.96 -12.66
CA ARG A 153 2.74 -12.00 -13.61
C ARG A 153 3.21 -13.27 -12.91
N ASP A 154 3.83 -13.11 -11.75
CA ASP A 154 4.41 -14.20 -10.96
C ASP A 154 3.42 -14.71 -9.91
N ARG A 155 2.25 -14.07 -9.79
CA ARG A 155 1.22 -14.33 -8.77
C ARG A 155 1.82 -14.35 -7.38
N ARG A 156 2.58 -13.31 -7.06
CA ARG A 156 3.36 -13.23 -5.82
C ARG A 156 3.23 -11.87 -5.18
N ILE A 157 3.11 -11.85 -3.85
CA ILE A 157 3.25 -10.66 -3.01
C ILE A 157 4.47 -10.87 -2.14
N GLU A 158 5.40 -9.92 -2.15
CA GLU A 158 6.54 -9.91 -1.24
C GLU A 158 6.35 -8.81 -0.21
N VAL A 159 6.47 -9.15 1.08
CA VAL A 159 6.36 -8.20 2.19
C VAL A 159 7.68 -8.14 2.93
N PHE A 160 8.26 -6.94 3.02
CA PHE A 160 9.56 -6.70 3.66
C PHE A 160 9.37 -6.27 5.12
N VAL A 161 9.59 -7.21 6.05
CA VAL A 161 9.35 -7.04 7.48
C VAL A 161 10.57 -6.45 8.16
N ARG A 162 10.37 -5.39 8.95
CA ARG A 162 11.42 -4.72 9.72
C ARG A 162 11.52 -5.27 11.14
N PRO A 163 12.67 -5.14 11.82
CA PRO A 163 12.83 -5.64 13.18
C PRO A 163 11.85 -5.04 14.20
N ASP A 164 11.34 -3.84 13.94
CA ASP A 164 10.38 -3.10 14.76
C ASP A 164 8.93 -3.23 14.28
N ASP A 165 8.67 -3.98 13.20
CA ASP A 165 7.32 -4.24 12.75
C ASP A 165 6.57 -5.15 13.72
N SER A 166 5.27 -4.90 13.82
CA SER A 166 4.31 -5.73 14.55
C SER A 166 3.39 -6.43 13.56
N ALA A 167 2.71 -7.49 13.99
CA ALA A 167 1.69 -8.14 13.17
C ALA A 167 0.61 -7.14 12.69
N ALA A 168 0.24 -6.16 13.52
CA ALA A 168 -0.72 -5.12 13.15
C ALA A 168 -0.17 -4.17 12.06
N SER A 169 1.11 -3.78 12.12
CA SER A 169 1.70 -2.93 11.06
C SER A 169 1.84 -3.69 9.75
N ILE A 170 2.22 -4.97 9.80
CA ILE A 170 2.28 -5.84 8.62
C ILE A 170 0.89 -6.14 8.07
N HIS A 171 -0.12 -6.31 8.91
CA HIS A 171 -1.51 -6.51 8.47
C HIS A 171 -2.01 -5.33 7.62
N ARG A 172 -1.67 -4.09 7.99
CA ARG A 172 -1.96 -2.92 7.14
C ARG A 172 -1.31 -3.03 5.75
N VAL A 173 -0.04 -3.40 5.71
CA VAL A 173 0.71 -3.56 4.45
C VAL A 173 0.08 -4.68 3.62
N LEU A 174 -0.18 -5.84 4.21
CA LEU A 174 -0.85 -6.95 3.55
C LEU A 174 -2.21 -6.55 2.99
N ALA A 175 -3.03 -5.84 3.76
CA ALA A 175 -4.34 -5.40 3.29
C ALA A 175 -4.24 -4.46 2.09
N HIS A 176 -3.24 -3.57 2.07
CA HIS A 176 -2.96 -2.75 0.89
C HIS A 176 -2.60 -3.61 -0.34
N GLU A 177 -1.66 -4.55 -0.19
CA GLU A 177 -1.26 -5.42 -1.31
C GLU A 177 -2.39 -6.33 -1.79
N LEU A 178 -3.25 -6.82 -0.89
CA LEU A 178 -4.45 -7.57 -1.25
C LEU A 178 -5.45 -6.70 -2.03
N GLY A 179 -5.49 -5.39 -1.77
CA GLY A 179 -6.26 -4.46 -2.59
C GLY A 179 -5.76 -4.38 -4.03
N HIS A 180 -4.44 -4.36 -4.24
CA HIS A 180 -3.84 -4.44 -5.59
C HIS A 180 -4.12 -5.77 -6.27
N LEU A 181 -3.98 -6.89 -5.54
CA LEU A 181 -4.34 -8.22 -6.01
C LEU A 181 -5.76 -8.24 -6.57
N VAL A 182 -6.73 -7.74 -5.79
CA VAL A 182 -8.13 -7.71 -6.18
C VAL A 182 -8.35 -6.81 -7.41
N ASP A 183 -7.75 -5.62 -7.45
CA ASP A 183 -7.90 -4.73 -8.61
C ASP A 183 -7.33 -5.34 -9.91
N VAL A 184 -6.23 -6.09 -9.79
CA VAL A 184 -5.61 -6.74 -10.95
C VAL A 184 -6.42 -7.93 -11.42
N GLU A 185 -6.88 -8.79 -10.51
CA GLU A 185 -7.46 -10.09 -10.85
C GLU A 185 -8.93 -9.98 -11.28
N ILE A 186 -9.73 -9.09 -10.67
CA ILE A 186 -11.18 -9.09 -10.89
C ILE A 186 -11.77 -7.75 -11.35
N ASN A 187 -11.14 -6.61 -11.08
CA ASN A 187 -11.71 -5.33 -11.52
C ASN A 187 -11.47 -5.06 -13.00
N THR A 188 -12.55 -4.77 -13.72
CA THR A 188 -12.49 -4.30 -15.10
C THR A 188 -12.22 -2.79 -15.17
N ASN A 189 -11.93 -2.26 -16.37
CA ASN A 189 -11.85 -0.81 -16.56
C ASN A 189 -13.16 -0.08 -16.19
N ALA A 190 -14.31 -0.73 -16.38
CA ALA A 190 -15.59 -0.15 -15.99
C ALA A 190 -15.70 -0.01 -14.46
N ASP A 191 -15.19 -0.98 -13.70
CA ASP A 191 -15.16 -0.94 -12.23
C ASP A 191 -14.21 0.14 -11.73
N ARG A 192 -13.03 0.27 -12.35
CA ARG A 192 -12.08 1.33 -12.08
C ARG A 192 -12.69 2.71 -12.33
N ASP A 193 -13.46 2.86 -13.41
CA ASP A 193 -14.19 4.10 -13.70
C ASP A 193 -15.31 4.37 -12.70
N ARG A 194 -16.00 3.33 -12.21
CA ARG A 194 -16.98 3.48 -11.12
C ARG A 194 -16.31 3.97 -9.84
N TRP A 195 -15.17 3.37 -9.48
CA TRP A 195 -14.37 3.79 -8.33
C TRP A 195 -13.94 5.26 -8.47
N ARG A 196 -13.37 5.65 -9.62
CA ARG A 196 -12.98 7.05 -9.90
C ARG A 196 -14.12 8.02 -9.68
N ARG A 197 -15.31 7.73 -10.24
CA ARG A 197 -16.48 8.60 -10.09
C ARG A 197 -16.94 8.71 -8.63
N GLN A 198 -16.97 7.60 -7.90
CA GLN A 198 -17.34 7.56 -6.49
C GLN A 198 -16.38 8.40 -5.64
N ARG A 199 -15.08 8.21 -5.84
CA ARG A 199 -14.00 8.89 -5.11
C ARG A 199 -13.72 10.31 -5.60
N ARG A 200 -14.35 10.71 -6.71
CA ARG A 200 -14.13 12.00 -7.40
C ARG A 200 -12.66 12.20 -7.81
N ILE A 201 -12.03 11.12 -8.26
CA ILE A 201 -10.65 11.13 -8.77
C ILE A 201 -10.68 11.72 -10.18
N GLY A 202 -9.86 12.74 -10.43
CA GLY A 202 -9.77 13.39 -11.74
C GLY A 202 -9.15 12.50 -12.82
N ASP A 203 -9.53 12.72 -14.08
CA ASP A 203 -9.07 11.94 -15.23
C ASP A 203 -7.55 12.04 -15.47
N ALA A 204 -6.91 13.07 -14.94
CA ALA A 204 -5.45 13.27 -15.05
C ALA A 204 -4.63 12.37 -14.12
N VAL A 205 -5.26 11.72 -13.13
CA VAL A 205 -4.57 10.80 -12.20
C VAL A 205 -4.44 9.45 -12.89
N SER A 206 -3.22 8.94 -13.03
CA SER A 206 -3.02 7.61 -13.64
C SER A 206 -3.65 6.53 -12.78
N TRP A 207 -4.13 5.46 -13.41
CA TRP A 207 -4.62 4.34 -12.62
C TRP A 207 -3.46 3.55 -12.02
N TRP A 208 -2.45 3.24 -12.83
CA TRP A 208 -1.29 2.45 -12.41
C TRP A 208 -0.09 3.35 -12.05
N PRO A 209 0.75 2.92 -11.11
CA PRO A 209 1.99 3.63 -10.79
C PRO A 209 2.99 3.61 -11.95
N SER A 210 3.91 4.58 -11.89
CA SER A 210 5.06 4.69 -12.78
C SER A 210 6.27 5.21 -12.01
N GLU A 211 7.45 5.24 -12.63
CA GLU A 211 8.65 5.82 -12.03
C GLU A 211 8.43 7.27 -11.55
N SER A 212 7.55 8.02 -12.21
CA SER A 212 7.22 9.41 -11.89
C SER A 212 6.00 9.58 -10.97
N GLU A 213 5.23 8.52 -10.74
CA GLU A 213 3.98 8.59 -9.99
C GLU A 213 3.93 7.44 -8.97
N PRO A 214 4.22 7.73 -7.69
CA PRO A 214 4.26 6.72 -6.65
C PRO A 214 2.87 6.15 -6.42
N ASP A 215 2.81 4.91 -5.93
CA ASP A 215 1.57 4.16 -5.76
C ASP A 215 0.45 4.96 -5.06
N PHE A 216 0.74 5.60 -3.91
CA PHE A 216 -0.23 6.42 -3.16
C PHE A 216 -0.76 7.65 -3.91
N ALA A 217 -0.22 7.98 -5.08
CA ALA A 217 -0.67 9.07 -5.95
C ALA A 217 -1.49 8.59 -7.15
N THR A 218 -1.88 7.31 -7.17
CA THR A 218 -2.58 6.68 -8.31
C THR A 218 -3.99 6.22 -7.94
N GLY A 219 -4.80 5.92 -8.96
CA GLY A 219 -6.12 5.31 -8.76
C GLY A 219 -6.07 3.92 -8.13
N ALA A 220 -5.13 3.07 -8.54
CA ALA A 220 -4.91 1.75 -7.96
C ALA A 220 -4.47 1.85 -6.50
N GLY A 221 -3.53 2.74 -6.18
CA GLY A 221 -3.10 2.97 -4.80
C GLY A 221 -4.21 3.55 -3.91
N ASP A 222 -5.10 4.40 -4.44
CA ASP A 222 -6.29 4.85 -3.70
C ASP A 222 -7.26 3.69 -3.41
N PHE A 223 -7.49 2.82 -4.40
CA PHE A 223 -8.30 1.62 -4.23
C PHE A 223 -7.69 0.67 -3.18
N ALA A 224 -6.39 0.40 -3.27
CA ALA A 224 -5.65 -0.44 -2.34
C ALA A 224 -5.66 0.12 -0.90
N GLU A 225 -5.49 1.42 -0.74
CA GLU A 225 -5.62 2.06 0.58
C GLU A 225 -7.06 2.01 1.10
N ALA A 226 -8.07 2.12 0.25
CA ALA A 226 -9.46 1.93 0.68
C ALA A 226 -9.75 0.49 1.12
N PHE A 227 -9.18 -0.50 0.43
CA PHE A 227 -9.19 -1.88 0.88
C PHE A 227 -8.52 -2.04 2.25
N ALA A 228 -7.35 -1.44 2.46
CA ALA A 228 -6.68 -1.46 3.75
C ALA A 228 -7.51 -0.82 4.86
N VAL A 229 -8.20 0.29 4.58
CA VAL A 229 -9.14 0.93 5.52
C VAL A 229 -10.30 0.00 5.87
N TRP A 230 -10.92 -0.62 4.87
CA TRP A 230 -12.02 -1.57 5.08
C TRP A 230 -11.58 -2.75 5.95
N GLU A 231 -10.40 -3.30 5.66
CA GLU A 231 -9.91 -4.51 6.28
C GLU A 231 -9.38 -4.29 7.70
N THR A 232 -8.77 -3.13 7.96
CA THR A 232 -8.05 -2.89 9.22
C THR A 232 -8.64 -1.77 10.08
N GLY A 233 -9.50 -0.92 9.52
CA GLY A 233 -10.08 0.24 10.20
C GLY A 233 -9.12 1.42 10.40
N VAL A 234 -7.95 1.41 9.75
CA VAL A 234 -6.94 2.47 9.87
C VAL A 234 -7.24 3.68 8.97
N THR A 235 -6.38 4.69 9.03
CA THR A 235 -6.41 5.84 8.13
C THR A 235 -5.72 5.51 6.80
N SER A 236 -6.32 5.97 5.71
CA SER A 236 -5.76 5.93 4.37
C SER A 236 -4.55 6.88 4.24
N HIS A 237 -3.54 6.43 3.52
CA HIS A 237 -2.39 7.20 3.08
C HIS A 237 -2.48 7.63 1.60
N SER A 238 -3.63 7.39 0.95
CA SER A 238 -3.87 7.90 -0.40
C SER A 238 -3.68 9.43 -0.43
N THR A 239 -2.95 9.89 -1.44
CA THR A 239 -2.75 11.32 -1.72
C THR A 239 -3.69 11.84 -2.81
N VAL A 240 -4.42 10.93 -3.46
CA VAL A 240 -5.39 11.26 -4.51
C VAL A 240 -6.72 11.71 -3.91
N ALA A 241 -7.15 11.05 -2.86
CA ALA A 241 -8.36 11.38 -2.12
C ALA A 241 -8.18 11.05 -0.63
N GLY A 242 -8.92 11.76 0.23
CA GLY A 242 -8.85 11.55 1.68
C GLY A 242 -9.48 10.23 2.14
N GLN A 243 -9.71 10.09 3.44
CA GLN A 243 -10.32 8.89 4.02
C GLN A 243 -11.59 8.44 3.27
N PRO A 244 -11.73 7.14 2.92
CA PRO A 244 -12.94 6.58 2.33
C PRO A 244 -14.18 6.87 3.19
N SER A 245 -15.23 7.37 2.55
CA SER A 245 -16.54 7.52 3.17
C SER A 245 -17.26 6.17 3.29
N ALA A 246 -18.35 6.10 4.06
CA ALA A 246 -19.18 4.90 4.13
C ALA A 246 -19.74 4.48 2.75
N ALA A 247 -20.04 5.45 1.88
CA ALA A 247 -20.48 5.17 0.51
C ALA A 247 -19.34 4.60 -0.36
N ASP A 248 -18.11 5.08 -0.16
CA ASP A 248 -16.93 4.54 -0.85
C ASP A 248 -16.70 3.10 -0.44
N LEU A 249 -16.74 2.79 0.85
CA LEU A 249 -16.57 1.43 1.36
C LEU A 249 -17.70 0.48 0.93
N ALA A 250 -18.92 0.99 0.75
CA ALA A 250 -20.02 0.21 0.19
C ALA A 250 -19.77 -0.17 -1.28
N LEU A 251 -19.29 0.77 -2.10
CA LEU A 251 -18.89 0.46 -3.48
C LEU A 251 -17.69 -0.49 -3.50
N LEU A 252 -16.66 -0.25 -2.68
CA LEU A 252 -15.53 -1.15 -2.55
C LEU A 252 -15.99 -2.58 -2.28
N HIS A 253 -16.89 -2.77 -1.30
CA HIS A 253 -17.42 -4.09 -0.98
C HIS A 253 -18.06 -4.77 -2.19
N GLU A 254 -18.86 -4.05 -2.99
CA GLU A 254 -19.41 -4.57 -4.25
C GLU A 254 -18.29 -5.00 -5.21
N LEU A 255 -17.31 -4.14 -5.45
CA LEU A 255 -16.20 -4.42 -6.38
C LEU A 255 -15.34 -5.61 -5.95
N VAL A 256 -15.13 -5.82 -4.64
CA VAL A 256 -14.32 -6.95 -4.14
C VAL A 256 -15.10 -8.26 -4.01
N THR A 257 -16.43 -8.24 -4.19
CA THR A 257 -17.30 -9.42 -4.05
C THR A 257 -17.93 -9.89 -5.34
N ASP A 258 -18.36 -8.97 -6.21
CA ASP A 258 -19.14 -9.21 -7.42
C ASP A 258 -18.33 -9.09 -8.73
N GLY A 259 -17.03 -8.77 -8.63
CA GLY A 259 -16.09 -8.77 -9.74
C GLY A 259 -15.79 -10.16 -10.30
#